data_AF-A0A2M4DQB2-F1
#
_entry.id   AF-A0A2M4DQB2-F1
#
_cell.length_a   1.000
_cell.length_b   1.000
_cell.length_c   1.000
_cell.angle_alpha   90.00
_cell.angle_beta   90.00
_cell.angle_gamma   90.00
#
_symmetry.space_group_name_H-M   'P 1'
#
loop_
_entity.id
_entity.type
_entity.pdbx_description
1 polymer ?
#
loop_
_entity_poly.entity_id
_entity_poly.type
_entity_poly.pdbx_seq_one_letter_code
_entity_poly.pdbx_strand_id
1 'polypeptide(L)'
;MKTTSGYVILMLMCLLGTICIAKDVTTTKSCLTFDHTFTLKVEKFMGKWYEIRRLYDPLDPEQEDCVVVNYWLLENGSFDILKSFRMAKDGHPIYAVGFAELTANNESGVPQFFERINTTNTADSDISFNIVTTDYENYAILYSCTPINSTHHLEASWVLGRSPILEHRDDMMVNFGLEFFIKRAEDEWRVTDHSRQFCKPSVVKGLEMEDITEEDSDETSNEDHYENSGGSPSVASPRILFWFGLLSRVIVLLSGL
;
A
#
# COMPACT_ATOMS: atom_id res chain seq x y z
N MET A 1 -55.88 25.81 31.91
CA MET A 1 -54.48 25.86 32.40
C MET A 1 -53.84 24.48 32.67
N LYS A 2 -54.40 23.35 32.19
CA LYS A 2 -53.80 22.00 32.39
C LYS A 2 -53.09 21.41 31.16
N THR A 3 -53.30 21.98 29.98
CA THR A 3 -52.74 21.47 28.72
C THR A 3 -51.33 21.96 28.42
N THR A 4 -50.96 23.16 28.86
CA THR A 4 -49.62 23.73 28.62
C THR A 4 -48.52 22.96 29.35
N SER A 5 -48.79 22.45 30.55
CA SER A 5 -47.82 21.67 31.33
C SER A 5 -47.48 20.33 30.68
N GLY A 6 -48.43 19.69 29.98
CA GLY A 6 -48.18 18.42 29.27
C GLY A 6 -47.28 18.61 28.05
N TYR A 7 -47.48 19.70 27.29
CA TYR A 7 -46.63 20.03 26.15
C TYR A 7 -45.21 20.41 26.58
N VAL A 8 -45.05 21.13 27.70
CA VAL A 8 -43.72 21.46 28.23
C VAL A 8 -42.96 20.20 28.65
N ILE A 9 -43.62 19.24 29.30
CA ILE A 9 -43.00 17.96 29.70
C ILE A 9 -42.67 17.10 28.47
N LEU A 10 -43.55 17.05 27.47
CA LEU A 10 -43.30 16.30 26.23
C LEU A 10 -42.15 16.89 25.41
N MET A 11 -42.05 18.22 25.35
CA MET A 11 -40.94 18.92 24.70
C MET A 11 -39.62 18.73 25.46
N LEU A 12 -39.65 18.71 26.80
CA LEU A 12 -38.47 18.42 27.62
C LEU A 12 -37.98 16.97 27.44
N MET A 13 -38.90 16.00 27.31
CA MET A 13 -38.57 14.60 27.05
C MET A 13 -38.02 14.40 25.63
N CYS A 14 -38.50 15.14 24.62
CA CYS A 14 -37.91 15.12 23.28
C CYS A 14 -36.51 15.78 23.24
N LEU A 15 -36.26 16.83 24.02
CA LEU A 15 -34.95 17.47 24.13
C LEU A 15 -33.91 16.63 24.86
N LEU A 16 -34.33 15.75 25.78
CA LEU A 16 -33.45 14.81 26.48
C LEU A 16 -33.15 13.54 25.66
N GLY A 17 -33.91 13.28 24.58
CA GLY A 17 -33.76 12.11 23.72
C GLY A 17 -32.77 12.27 22.54
N THR A 18 -32.24 13.46 22.30
CA THR A 18 -31.35 13.75 21.15
C THR A 18 -29.87 13.78 21.50
N ILE A 19 -29.44 13.16 22.61
CA ILE A 19 -28.02 12.87 22.81
C ILE A 19 -27.69 11.65 21.92
N CYS A 20 -27.54 11.92 20.62
CA CYS A 20 -26.80 11.05 19.74
C CYS A 20 -25.38 11.09 20.28
N ILE A 21 -24.99 10.06 21.05
CA ILE A 21 -23.57 9.82 21.31
C ILE A 21 -23.01 9.45 19.94
N ALA A 22 -22.55 10.46 19.19
CA ALA A 22 -21.49 10.23 18.24
C ALA A 22 -20.39 9.61 19.10
N LYS A 23 -20.24 8.28 18.99
CA LYS A 23 -19.01 7.63 19.42
C LYS A 23 -17.98 8.10 18.42
N ASP A 24 -17.52 9.33 18.60
CA ASP A 24 -16.29 9.74 17.99
C ASP A 24 -15.23 8.94 18.72
N VAL A 25 -14.82 7.83 18.10
CA VAL A 25 -13.67 7.05 18.52
C VAL A 25 -12.47 7.92 18.16
N THR A 26 -12.28 8.99 18.93
CA THR A 26 -11.04 9.76 18.95
C THR A 26 -10.04 8.99 19.79
N THR A 27 -9.69 7.80 19.30
CA THR A 27 -8.55 7.08 19.86
C THR A 27 -7.33 7.93 19.51
N THR A 28 -6.78 8.61 20.50
CA THR A 28 -5.47 9.29 20.42
C THR A 28 -4.42 8.20 20.25
N LYS A 29 -4.30 7.66 19.03
CA LYS A 29 -3.44 6.53 18.71
C LYS A 29 -2.04 7.08 18.53
N SER A 30 -1.17 6.90 19.52
CA SER A 30 0.28 7.04 19.32
C SER A 30 0.77 5.97 18.33
N CYS A 31 1.86 6.24 17.62
CA CYS A 31 2.50 5.22 16.79
C CYS A 31 2.99 4.04 17.62
N LEU A 32 2.99 2.84 17.04
CA LEU A 32 3.62 1.68 17.66
C LEU A 32 5.13 1.86 17.73
N THR A 33 5.73 1.33 18.79
CA THR A 33 7.18 1.27 18.99
C THR A 33 7.61 -0.19 19.07
N PHE A 34 8.81 -0.50 18.56
CA PHE A 34 9.32 -1.86 18.50
C PHE A 34 10.50 -2.01 19.47
N ASP A 35 10.42 -2.98 20.39
CA ASP A 35 11.43 -3.23 21.42
C ASP A 35 12.47 -4.28 20.98
N HIS A 36 12.84 -4.24 19.70
CA HIS A 36 13.89 -5.08 19.14
C HIS A 36 14.65 -4.32 18.07
N THR A 37 15.88 -4.77 17.80
CA THR A 37 16.72 -4.17 16.79
C THR A 37 17.34 -5.21 15.89
N PHE A 38 17.49 -4.86 14.61
CA PHE A 38 18.26 -5.65 13.67
C PHE A 38 18.80 -4.77 12.55
N THR A 39 19.92 -5.18 11.96
CA THR A 39 20.49 -4.51 10.79
C THR A 39 19.92 -5.12 9.52
N LEU A 40 19.38 -4.28 8.64
CA LEU A 40 18.83 -4.72 7.36
C LEU A 40 19.96 -5.24 6.45
N LYS A 41 19.79 -6.45 5.92
CA LYS A 41 20.61 -6.94 4.80
C LYS A 41 20.03 -6.44 3.50
N VAL A 42 20.39 -5.21 3.13
CA VAL A 42 19.80 -4.45 2.02
C VAL A 42 19.69 -5.27 0.74
N GLU A 43 20.79 -5.86 0.29
CA GLU A 43 20.84 -6.67 -0.94
C GLU A 43 19.85 -7.84 -0.93
N LYS A 44 19.59 -8.44 0.23
CA LYS A 44 18.62 -9.53 0.37
C LYS A 44 17.17 -9.06 0.38
N PHE A 45 16.93 -7.80 0.77
CA PHE A 45 15.59 -7.21 0.77
C PHE A 45 15.15 -6.74 -0.62
N MET A 46 16.11 -6.44 -1.51
CA MET A 46 15.83 -5.98 -2.87
C MET A 46 15.01 -6.99 -3.69
N GLY A 47 14.55 -6.55 -4.85
CA GLY A 47 13.76 -7.33 -5.78
C GLY A 47 12.26 -7.23 -5.54
N LYS A 48 11.53 -8.21 -6.07
CA LYS A 48 10.08 -8.18 -6.16
C LYS A 48 9.41 -8.63 -4.87
N TRP A 49 8.35 -7.91 -4.50
CA TRP A 49 7.45 -8.20 -3.40
C TRP A 49 6.00 -8.06 -3.86
N TYR A 50 5.16 -8.97 -3.41
CA TYR A 50 3.70 -8.94 -3.57
C TYR A 50 3.10 -8.47 -2.25
N GLU A 51 2.19 -7.49 -2.29
CA GLU A 51 1.43 -7.16 -1.07
C GLU A 51 0.38 -8.24 -0.84
N ILE A 52 0.45 -8.93 0.29
CA ILE A 52 -0.44 -10.06 0.62
C ILE A 52 -1.69 -9.56 1.34
N ARG A 53 -1.49 -8.62 2.27
CA ARG A 53 -2.55 -7.98 3.04
C ARG A 53 -2.07 -6.65 3.58
N ARG A 54 -3.01 -5.77 3.86
CA ARG A 54 -2.79 -4.46 4.48
C ARG A 54 -3.69 -4.27 5.69
N LEU A 55 -3.26 -3.42 6.61
CA LEU A 55 -4.15 -2.90 7.64
C LEU A 55 -5.32 -2.19 6.95
N TYR A 56 -6.54 -2.57 7.31
CA TYR A 56 -7.74 -2.06 6.66
C TYR A 56 -7.95 -0.59 7.01
N ASP A 57 -8.00 0.25 5.98
CA ASP A 57 -8.42 1.65 6.09
C ASP A 57 -9.88 1.78 5.60
N PRO A 58 -10.86 2.01 6.50
CA PRO A 58 -12.25 2.21 6.11
C PRO A 58 -12.47 3.52 5.33
N LEU A 59 -11.50 4.44 5.38
CA LEU A 59 -11.55 5.73 4.68
C LEU A 59 -10.86 5.68 3.30
N ASP A 60 -10.35 4.53 2.88
CA ASP A 60 -9.83 4.30 1.54
C ASP A 60 -10.94 3.65 0.66
N PRO A 61 -11.70 4.46 -0.13
CA PRO A 61 -12.75 3.94 -0.99
C PRO A 61 -12.19 3.21 -2.23
N GLU A 62 -10.88 3.29 -2.44
CA GLU A 62 -10.18 3.01 -3.67
C GLU A 62 -9.10 1.95 -3.40
N GLN A 63 -9.59 0.77 -3.02
CA GLN A 63 -8.73 -0.35 -2.66
C GLN A 63 -7.92 -0.84 -3.86
N GLU A 64 -6.61 -0.88 -3.68
CA GLU A 64 -5.68 -1.44 -4.64
C GLU A 64 -5.60 -2.96 -4.46
N ASP A 65 -5.53 -3.66 -5.58
CA ASP A 65 -5.33 -5.10 -5.68
C ASP A 65 -4.25 -5.37 -6.74
N CYS A 66 -3.81 -6.63 -6.89
CA CYS A 66 -2.66 -6.98 -7.75
C CYS A 66 -1.39 -6.19 -7.44
N VAL A 67 -1.19 -5.76 -6.19
CA VAL A 67 -0.11 -4.86 -5.82
C VAL A 67 1.21 -5.61 -5.79
N VAL A 68 2.13 -5.18 -6.65
CA VAL A 68 3.50 -5.68 -6.74
C VAL A 68 4.44 -4.50 -6.67
N VAL A 69 5.46 -4.59 -5.82
CA VAL A 69 6.51 -3.58 -5.67
C VAL A 69 7.85 -4.23 -5.98
N ASN A 70 8.67 -3.57 -6.77
CA ASN A 70 10.03 -4.01 -7.05
C ASN A 70 11.03 -2.94 -6.64
N TYR A 71 12.01 -3.33 -5.84
CA TYR A 71 13.07 -2.46 -5.32
C TYR A 71 14.40 -2.79 -6.00
N TRP A 72 15.09 -1.77 -6.51
CA TRP A 72 16.44 -1.91 -7.07
C TRP A 72 17.43 -1.03 -6.33
N LEU A 73 18.51 -1.65 -5.85
CA LEU A 73 19.58 -0.95 -5.15
C LEU A 73 20.43 -0.14 -6.14
N LEU A 74 20.65 1.13 -5.82
CA LEU A 74 21.52 2.05 -6.55
C LEU A 74 22.90 2.14 -5.88
N GLU A 75 23.89 2.63 -6.63
CA GLU A 75 25.29 2.76 -6.16
C GLU A 75 25.45 3.69 -4.95
N ASN A 76 24.59 4.70 -4.84
CA ASN A 76 24.55 5.63 -3.71
C ASN A 76 23.88 5.05 -2.44
N GLY A 77 23.36 3.82 -2.51
CA GLY A 77 22.68 3.15 -1.39
C GLY A 77 21.18 3.43 -1.27
N SER A 78 20.60 4.26 -2.15
CA SER A 78 19.14 4.44 -2.26
C SER A 78 18.52 3.36 -3.16
N PHE A 79 17.19 3.31 -3.21
CA PHE A 79 16.44 2.33 -4.00
C PHE A 79 15.58 3.01 -5.05
N ASP A 80 15.57 2.49 -6.26
CA ASP A 80 14.49 2.76 -7.22
C ASP A 80 13.30 1.83 -6.96
N ILE A 81 12.10 2.35 -7.19
CA ILE A 81 10.84 1.63 -6.92
C ILE A 81 9.97 1.64 -8.17
N LEU A 82 9.47 0.47 -8.52
CA LEU A 82 8.35 0.30 -9.45
C LEU A 82 7.24 -0.45 -8.74
N LYS A 83 6.14 0.25 -8.49
CA LYS A 83 4.89 -0.31 -7.99
C LYS A 83 3.92 -0.49 -9.15
N SER A 84 3.32 -1.66 -9.27
CA SER A 84 2.18 -1.90 -10.16
C SER A 84 0.99 -2.36 -9.33
N PHE A 85 -0.19 -1.85 -9.62
CA PHE A 85 -1.41 -2.19 -8.90
C PHE A 85 -2.62 -1.98 -9.80
N ARG A 86 -3.79 -2.37 -9.31
CA ARG A 86 -5.05 -2.09 -9.97
C ARG A 86 -6.07 -1.55 -8.96
N MET A 87 -6.83 -0.55 -9.39
CA MET A 87 -7.99 -0.09 -8.62
C MET A 87 -9.17 -1.05 -8.86
N ALA A 88 -9.93 -1.37 -7.81
CA ALA A 88 -11.09 -2.25 -7.93
C ALA A 88 -12.09 -1.89 -9.06
N LYS A 89 -12.12 -0.62 -9.48
CA LYS A 89 -13.02 -0.09 -10.52
C LYS A 89 -12.43 -0.11 -11.94
N ASP A 90 -11.11 -0.02 -12.07
CA ASP A 90 -10.43 0.24 -13.34
C ASP A 90 -9.64 -1.00 -13.78
N GLY A 91 -10.11 -1.70 -14.81
CA GLY A 91 -9.61 -3.03 -15.19
C GLY A 91 -8.14 -3.13 -15.67
N HIS A 92 -7.39 -2.02 -15.73
CA HIS A 92 -6.02 -1.98 -16.25
C HIS A 92 -4.99 -1.78 -15.12
N PRO A 93 -3.79 -2.39 -15.21
CA PRO A 93 -2.74 -2.11 -14.25
C PRO A 93 -2.23 -0.67 -14.39
N ILE A 94 -2.05 -0.03 -13.25
CA ILE A 94 -1.43 1.28 -13.07
C ILE A 94 0.00 1.05 -12.61
N TYR A 95 0.93 1.83 -13.14
CA TYR A 95 2.34 1.80 -12.77
C TYR A 95 2.73 3.11 -12.11
N ALA A 96 3.49 2.99 -11.04
CA ALA A 96 3.97 4.09 -10.23
C ALA A 96 5.47 3.92 -10.00
N VAL A 97 6.23 4.97 -10.29
CA VAL A 97 7.68 5.00 -10.10
C VAL A 97 8.03 5.88 -8.91
N GLY A 98 9.11 5.52 -8.23
CA GLY A 98 9.56 6.26 -7.06
C GLY A 98 10.97 5.91 -6.65
N PHE A 99 11.37 6.46 -5.53
CA PHE A 99 12.65 6.17 -4.89
C PHE A 99 12.48 6.05 -3.38
N ALA A 100 13.40 5.35 -2.73
CA ALA A 100 13.49 5.29 -1.29
C ALA A 100 14.91 5.42 -0.76
N GLU A 101 15.05 5.99 0.43
CA GLU A 101 16.32 6.18 1.12
C GLU A 101 16.28 5.55 2.51
N LEU A 102 17.30 4.76 2.85
CA LEU A 102 17.45 4.22 4.21
C LEU A 102 17.83 5.33 5.19
N THR A 103 17.21 5.26 6.36
CA THR A 103 17.51 6.20 7.44
C THR A 103 18.60 5.66 8.34
N ALA A 104 19.67 6.43 8.52
CA ALA A 104 20.76 6.07 9.43
C ALA A 104 20.40 6.29 10.91
N ASN A 105 19.40 7.13 11.20
CA ASN A 105 18.99 7.55 12.54
C ASN A 105 17.53 7.18 12.80
N ASN A 106 17.25 5.91 13.10
CA ASN A 106 15.93 5.44 13.48
C ASN A 106 15.81 5.31 15.02
N GLU A 107 14.83 5.98 15.61
CA GLU A 107 14.54 5.82 17.04
C GLU A 107 13.68 4.58 17.32
N SER A 108 13.11 3.95 16.28
CA SER A 108 12.19 2.80 16.41
C SER A 108 12.89 1.45 16.66
N GLY A 109 14.23 1.41 16.62
CA GLY A 109 15.01 0.18 16.78
C GLY A 109 15.07 -0.73 15.55
N VAL A 110 14.07 -0.68 14.66
CA VAL A 110 13.98 -1.49 13.43
C VAL A 110 14.29 -0.67 12.18
N PRO A 111 14.89 -1.26 11.12
CA PRO A 111 15.28 -0.52 9.92
C PRO A 111 14.15 0.31 9.33
N GLN A 112 14.46 1.57 9.00
CA GLN A 112 13.49 2.51 8.43
C GLN A 112 13.98 3.04 7.08
N PHE A 113 13.07 3.21 6.13
CA PHE A 113 13.30 3.95 4.90
C PHE A 113 12.18 4.96 4.64
N PHE A 114 12.51 6.00 3.90
CA PHE A 114 11.55 7.00 3.42
C PHE A 114 11.32 6.77 1.94
N GLU A 115 10.06 6.70 1.52
CA GLU A 115 9.67 6.41 0.14
C GLU A 115 8.89 7.60 -0.46
N ARG A 116 9.25 7.94 -1.71
CA ARG A 116 8.58 8.92 -2.56
C ARG A 116 8.12 8.25 -3.85
N ILE A 117 6.81 8.15 -4.07
CA ILE A 117 6.22 7.59 -5.30
C ILE A 117 5.38 8.63 -6.03
N ASN A 118 5.36 8.56 -7.37
CA ASN A 118 4.51 9.36 -8.27
C ASN A 118 4.75 10.87 -8.22
N THR A 119 5.90 11.29 -7.71
CA THR A 119 6.32 12.68 -7.71
C THR A 119 7.83 12.80 -7.75
N THR A 120 8.32 13.84 -8.44
CA THR A 120 9.72 14.26 -8.42
C THR A 120 9.91 15.55 -7.62
N ASN A 121 8.84 16.09 -7.06
CA ASN A 121 8.88 17.32 -6.27
C ASN A 121 9.38 16.99 -4.86
N THR A 122 10.53 17.54 -4.49
CA THR A 122 11.13 17.36 -3.17
C THR A 122 10.34 18.02 -2.04
N ALA A 123 9.40 18.90 -2.36
CA ALA A 123 8.50 19.49 -1.37
C ALA A 123 7.36 18.54 -0.95
N ASP A 124 7.12 17.47 -1.70
CA ASP A 124 6.11 16.47 -1.34
C ASP A 124 6.64 15.59 -0.21
N SER A 125 5.79 15.31 0.78
CA SER A 125 6.17 14.57 1.97
C SER A 125 6.47 13.10 1.67
N ASP A 126 7.58 12.61 2.22
CA ASP A 126 7.94 11.20 2.16
C ASP A 126 7.13 10.36 3.14
N ILE A 127 6.85 9.12 2.75
CA ILE A 127 6.20 8.15 3.62
C ILE A 127 7.29 7.34 4.31
N SER A 128 7.26 7.31 5.64
CA SER A 128 8.20 6.50 6.42
C SER A 128 7.72 5.05 6.52
N PHE A 129 8.61 4.10 6.31
CA PHE A 129 8.34 2.66 6.44
C PHE A 129 9.35 2.04 7.38
N ASN A 130 8.85 1.40 8.43
CA ASN A 130 9.62 0.53 9.32
C ASN A 130 9.51 -0.91 8.82
N ILE A 131 10.64 -1.57 8.62
CA ILE A 131 10.69 -3.01 8.36
C ILE A 131 10.65 -3.69 9.72
N VAL A 132 9.45 -4.03 10.18
CA VAL A 132 9.21 -4.61 11.52
C VAL A 132 9.92 -5.95 11.65
N THR A 133 9.77 -6.80 10.65
CA THR A 133 10.47 -8.08 10.54
C THR A 133 10.45 -8.57 9.09
N THR A 134 11.46 -9.34 8.71
CA THR A 134 11.51 -10.02 7.41
C THR A 134 12.46 -11.21 7.49
N ASP A 135 12.16 -12.28 6.78
CA ASP A 135 13.07 -13.39 6.54
C ASP A 135 13.81 -13.26 5.20
N TYR A 136 13.56 -12.17 4.45
CA TYR A 136 14.06 -11.82 3.12
C TYR A 136 13.57 -12.72 1.98
N GLU A 137 13.32 -13.99 2.26
CA GLU A 137 13.06 -15.05 1.28
C GLU A 137 11.58 -15.32 1.05
N ASN A 138 10.72 -15.06 2.03
CA ASN A 138 9.31 -15.40 1.94
C ASN A 138 8.41 -14.22 2.30
N TYR A 139 8.69 -13.49 3.37
CA TYR A 139 7.82 -12.42 3.86
C TYR A 139 8.55 -11.20 4.44
N ALA A 140 7.83 -10.09 4.48
CA ALA A 140 8.19 -8.91 5.27
C ALA A 140 6.93 -8.28 5.87
N ILE A 141 7.04 -7.70 7.05
CA ILE A 141 6.00 -6.89 7.67
C ILE A 141 6.51 -5.45 7.73
N LEU A 142 5.78 -4.55 7.07
CA LEU A 142 6.08 -3.13 7.04
C LEU A 142 5.06 -2.36 7.85
N TYR A 143 5.51 -1.30 8.51
CA TYR A 143 4.66 -0.42 9.32
C TYR A 143 4.99 1.04 9.05
N SER A 144 3.95 1.84 8.82
CA SER A 144 4.05 3.29 8.66
C SER A 144 3.13 3.97 9.67
N CYS A 145 3.64 5.05 10.26
CA CYS A 145 2.84 5.91 11.12
C CYS A 145 3.32 7.35 10.99
N THR A 146 2.44 8.22 10.51
CA THR A 146 2.76 9.63 10.24
C THR A 146 1.79 10.52 11.03
N PRO A 147 2.28 11.45 11.87
CA PRO A 147 1.40 12.38 12.57
C PRO A 147 0.69 13.31 11.58
N ILE A 148 -0.64 13.37 11.68
CA ILE A 148 -1.46 14.35 10.94
C ILE A 148 -1.54 15.66 11.73
N ASN A 149 -1.63 15.55 13.06
CA ASN A 149 -1.61 16.67 14.00
C ASN A 149 -1.06 16.17 15.35
N SER A 150 -1.15 17.00 16.41
CA SER A 150 -0.60 16.66 17.73
C SER A 150 -1.26 15.46 18.42
N THR A 151 -2.44 15.02 17.98
CA THR A 151 -3.22 13.95 18.62
C THR A 151 -3.59 12.81 17.68
N HIS A 152 -3.49 12.99 16.36
CA HIS A 152 -3.90 12.02 15.36
C HIS A 152 -2.73 11.60 14.47
N HIS A 153 -2.69 10.33 14.15
CA HIS A 153 -1.70 9.73 13.27
C HIS A 153 -2.39 8.93 12.17
N LEU A 154 -1.82 8.98 10.97
CA LEU A 154 -2.16 8.08 9.88
C LEU A 154 -1.30 6.83 10.05
N GLU A 155 -1.95 5.71 10.29
CA GLU A 155 -1.30 4.42 10.50
C GLU A 155 -1.62 3.49 9.34
N ALA A 156 -0.61 2.80 8.85
CA ALA A 156 -0.75 1.80 7.80
C ALA A 156 0.27 0.68 8.00
N SER A 157 -0.08 -0.53 7.56
CA SER A 157 0.82 -1.66 7.62
C SER A 157 0.56 -2.61 6.47
N TRP A 158 1.60 -3.30 6.03
CA TRP A 158 1.57 -4.21 4.90
C TRP A 158 2.32 -5.48 5.24
N VAL A 159 1.73 -6.61 4.89
CA VAL A 159 2.44 -7.89 4.77
C VAL A 159 2.83 -8.04 3.31
N LEU A 160 4.12 -8.17 3.07
CA LEU A 160 4.69 -8.47 1.77
C LEU A 160 5.09 -9.94 1.70
N GLY A 161 5.01 -10.53 0.51
CA GLY A 161 5.45 -11.89 0.21
C GLY A 161 6.31 -11.94 -1.06
N ARG A 162 7.23 -12.91 -1.15
CA ARG A 162 7.97 -13.17 -2.41
C ARG A 162 7.13 -13.91 -3.47
N SER A 163 6.01 -14.48 -3.03
CA SER A 163 4.97 -15.10 -3.85
C SER A 163 3.62 -14.43 -3.54
N PRO A 164 2.67 -14.35 -4.49
CA PRO A 164 1.33 -13.80 -4.25
C PRO A 164 0.51 -14.58 -3.22
N ILE A 165 0.94 -15.79 -2.86
CA ILE A 165 0.35 -16.63 -1.82
C ILE A 165 1.49 -17.13 -0.94
N LEU A 166 1.34 -16.92 0.38
CA LEU A 166 2.28 -17.43 1.39
C LEU A 166 2.04 -18.92 1.65
N GLU A 167 3.12 -19.67 1.88
CA GLU A 167 3.01 -21.04 2.35
C GLU A 167 2.51 -21.08 3.81
N HIS A 168 1.99 -22.24 4.23
CA HIS A 168 1.39 -22.38 5.55
C HIS A 168 2.33 -21.99 6.71
N ARG A 169 3.62 -22.34 6.58
CA ARG A 169 4.63 -21.99 7.59
C ARG A 169 4.82 -20.47 7.67
N ASP A 170 4.97 -19.82 6.52
CA ASP A 170 5.28 -18.39 6.47
C ASP A 170 4.07 -17.57 6.89
N ASP A 171 2.86 -17.99 6.52
CA ASP A 171 1.63 -17.34 7.00
C ASP A 171 1.49 -17.46 8.52
N MET A 172 1.87 -18.60 9.12
CA MET A 172 1.90 -18.75 10.58
C MET A 172 2.91 -17.80 11.22
N MET A 173 4.11 -17.65 10.63
CA MET A 173 5.13 -16.71 11.13
C MET A 173 4.68 -15.25 10.99
N VAL A 174 4.02 -14.90 9.89
CA VAL A 174 3.40 -13.58 9.72
C VAL A 174 2.35 -13.36 10.79
N ASN A 175 1.41 -14.28 11.00
CA ASN A 175 0.35 -14.12 12.00
C ASN A 175 0.93 -13.95 13.41
N PHE A 176 1.99 -14.70 13.76
CA PHE A 176 2.69 -14.51 15.02
C PHE A 176 3.34 -13.12 15.12
N GLY A 177 4.00 -12.66 14.05
CA GLY A 177 4.59 -11.32 13.98
C GLY A 177 3.55 -10.20 14.12
N LEU A 178 2.40 -10.33 13.46
CA LEU A 178 1.31 -9.36 13.58
C LEU A 178 0.76 -9.32 15.01
N GLU A 179 0.47 -10.47 15.61
CA GLU A 179 -0.03 -10.56 16.98
C GLU A 179 0.95 -10.03 18.03
N PHE A 180 2.25 -10.14 17.76
CA PHE A 180 3.30 -9.70 18.67
C PHE A 180 3.64 -8.21 18.51
N PHE A 181 3.76 -7.72 17.27
CA PHE A 181 4.24 -6.37 16.99
C PHE A 181 3.13 -5.35 16.64
N ILE A 182 2.04 -5.79 16.01
CA ILE A 182 1.00 -4.92 15.43
C ILE A 182 -0.38 -5.42 15.86
N LYS A 183 -0.65 -5.33 17.17
CA LYS A 183 -1.92 -5.76 17.75
C LYS A 183 -2.64 -4.63 18.45
N ARG A 184 -3.73 -4.16 17.84
CA ARG A 184 -4.74 -3.32 18.50
C ARG A 184 -6.10 -4.01 18.41
N ALA A 185 -6.98 -3.70 19.36
CA ALA A 185 -8.31 -4.32 19.46
C ALA A 185 -9.22 -4.03 18.26
N GLU A 186 -8.92 -3.00 17.49
CA GLU A 186 -9.71 -2.51 16.35
C GLU A 186 -9.07 -2.86 15.00
N ASP A 187 -7.88 -3.47 15.00
CA ASP A 187 -7.15 -3.72 13.75
C ASP A 187 -7.83 -4.84 12.96
N GLU A 188 -8.21 -4.51 11.72
CA GLU A 188 -8.70 -5.46 10.73
C GLU A 188 -7.71 -5.52 9.57
N TRP A 189 -7.50 -6.71 9.00
CA TRP A 189 -6.58 -6.92 7.89
C TRP A 189 -7.35 -7.25 6.62
N ARG A 190 -7.14 -6.43 5.58
CA ARG A 190 -7.68 -6.70 4.24
C ARG A 190 -6.68 -7.52 3.45
N VAL A 191 -7.14 -8.64 2.88
CA VAL A 191 -6.37 -9.44 1.92
C VAL A 191 -6.37 -8.77 0.55
N THR A 192 -5.19 -8.71 -0.08
CA THR A 192 -4.99 -8.16 -1.43
C THR A 192 -5.27 -9.26 -2.46
N ASP A 193 -6.14 -9.00 -3.44
CA ASP A 193 -6.51 -9.99 -4.45
C ASP A 193 -5.40 -10.15 -5.51
N HIS A 194 -4.79 -11.34 -5.56
CA HIS A 194 -3.82 -11.77 -6.58
C HIS A 194 -4.34 -12.89 -7.49
N SER A 195 -5.64 -13.15 -7.48
CA SER A 195 -6.25 -14.22 -8.28
C SER A 195 -6.03 -14.00 -9.77
N ARG A 196 -5.82 -15.08 -10.54
CA ARG A 196 -5.61 -15.00 -12.00
C ARG A 196 -6.78 -14.36 -12.74
N GLN A 197 -8.00 -14.51 -12.21
CA GLN A 197 -9.20 -13.90 -12.78
C GLN A 197 -9.15 -12.38 -12.64
N PHE A 198 -8.70 -11.92 -11.48
CA PHE A 198 -8.56 -10.51 -11.19
C PHE A 198 -7.30 -9.99 -11.90
N CYS A 199 -6.09 -10.45 -11.56
CA CYS A 199 -4.81 -9.95 -12.05
C CYS A 199 -4.40 -10.46 -13.44
N LYS A 200 -5.25 -10.23 -14.45
CA LYS A 200 -4.90 -10.57 -15.84
C LYS A 200 -3.64 -9.80 -16.26
N PRO A 201 -2.59 -10.48 -16.75
CA PRO A 201 -1.46 -9.78 -17.34
C PRO A 201 -1.96 -8.95 -18.54
N SER A 202 -1.41 -7.75 -18.70
CA SER A 202 -1.63 -6.98 -19.92
C SER A 202 -1.14 -7.81 -21.10
N VAL A 203 -2.05 -8.41 -21.87
CA VAL A 203 -1.69 -9.10 -23.11
C VAL A 203 -1.20 -8.02 -24.06
N VAL A 204 0.12 -7.93 -24.23
CA VAL A 204 0.70 -7.18 -25.33
C VAL A 204 0.36 -7.97 -26.59
N LYS A 205 -0.62 -7.47 -27.34
CA LYS A 205 -1.06 -8.07 -28.60
C LYS A 205 0.14 -8.09 -29.55
N GLY A 206 0.79 -9.25 -29.71
CA GLY A 206 2.02 -9.40 -30.50
C GLY A 206 3.11 -10.31 -29.92
N LEU A 207 2.96 -10.81 -28.69
CA LEU A 207 3.81 -11.87 -28.14
C LEU A 207 2.94 -13.00 -27.58
N GLU A 208 2.27 -13.71 -28.50
CA GLU A 208 1.68 -15.01 -28.18
C GLU A 208 2.84 -16.01 -28.05
N MET A 209 3.10 -16.46 -26.84
CA MET A 209 3.97 -17.60 -26.59
C MET A 209 3.14 -18.84 -26.94
N GLU A 210 3.30 -19.31 -28.18
CA GLU A 210 2.74 -20.59 -28.59
C GLU A 210 3.36 -21.70 -27.73
N ASP A 211 2.47 -22.50 -27.15
CA ASP A 211 2.76 -23.70 -26.38
C ASP A 211 3.40 -24.73 -27.32
N ILE A 212 4.72 -24.92 -27.22
CA ILE A 212 5.45 -25.90 -28.02
C ILE A 212 5.15 -27.29 -27.46
N THR A 213 4.29 -28.01 -28.17
CA THR A 213 4.25 -29.48 -28.12
C THR A 213 5.34 -30.03 -29.03
N GLU A 214 6.12 -30.98 -28.51
CA GLU A 214 7.16 -31.73 -29.21
C GLU A 214 6.58 -32.53 -30.39
N GLU A 215 7.14 -32.39 -31.60
CA GLU A 215 7.76 -33.52 -32.34
C GLU A 215 8.36 -33.09 -33.70
N ASP A 216 9.62 -33.51 -33.83
CA ASP A 216 10.33 -34.04 -35.01
C ASP A 216 10.86 -33.16 -36.16
N SER A 217 12.05 -33.61 -36.57
CA SER A 217 13.02 -33.13 -37.56
C SER A 217 12.50 -32.62 -38.90
N ASP A 218 13.09 -31.54 -39.45
CA ASP A 218 14.07 -31.68 -40.55
C ASP A 218 14.82 -30.36 -40.85
N GLU A 219 15.99 -30.53 -41.42
CA GLU A 219 17.04 -29.56 -41.75
C GLU A 219 16.70 -28.72 -43.01
N THR A 220 16.94 -27.40 -43.02
CA THR A 220 17.74 -26.68 -44.05
C THR A 220 17.76 -25.15 -43.89
N SER A 221 18.92 -24.61 -44.28
CA SER A 221 19.39 -23.23 -44.34
C SER A 221 18.54 -22.24 -45.13
N ASN A 222 18.54 -20.97 -44.72
CA ASN A 222 19.05 -19.83 -45.53
C ASN A 222 19.07 -18.50 -44.75
N GLU A 223 20.09 -17.70 -45.05
CA GLU A 223 20.30 -16.30 -44.67
C GLU A 223 19.22 -15.38 -45.26
N ASP A 224 18.86 -14.29 -44.57
CA ASP A 224 19.11 -12.93 -45.07
C ASP A 224 18.47 -11.79 -44.23
N HIS A 225 19.30 -10.75 -44.06
CA HIS A 225 19.03 -9.30 -44.04
C HIS A 225 18.31 -8.54 -42.90
N TYR A 226 19.02 -7.49 -42.49
CA TYR A 226 18.69 -6.35 -41.64
C TYR A 226 17.40 -5.61 -42.03
N GLU A 227 16.62 -5.14 -41.04
CA GLU A 227 16.17 -3.74 -41.03
C GLU A 227 15.84 -3.21 -39.62
N ASN A 228 16.38 -2.03 -39.36
CA ASN A 228 16.30 -1.25 -38.13
C ASN A 228 15.08 -0.33 -38.22
N SER A 229 14.19 -0.36 -37.22
CA SER A 229 13.21 0.73 -37.06
C SER A 229 13.03 1.06 -35.57
N GLY A 230 13.59 2.21 -35.20
CA GLY A 230 13.34 2.85 -33.92
C GLY A 230 11.90 3.32 -33.81
N GLY A 231 11.30 3.06 -32.65
CA GLY A 231 10.01 3.59 -32.25
C GLY A 231 10.03 3.84 -30.75
N SER A 232 10.24 5.10 -30.37
CA SER A 232 10.17 5.56 -28.98
C SER A 232 8.70 5.50 -28.49
N PRO A 233 8.36 4.86 -27.36
CA PRO A 233 7.00 4.92 -26.84
C PRO A 233 6.77 6.28 -26.17
N SER A 234 5.77 7.01 -26.68
CA SER A 234 5.29 8.26 -26.11
C SER A 234 4.84 8.09 -24.65
N VAL A 235 5.52 8.79 -23.74
CA VAL A 235 5.08 8.98 -22.35
C VAL A 235 3.85 9.88 -22.36
N ALA A 236 2.67 9.29 -22.17
CA ALA A 236 1.46 10.06 -21.92
C ALA A 236 1.47 10.48 -20.44
N SER A 237 1.61 11.77 -20.18
CA SER A 237 1.38 12.37 -18.87
C SER A 237 -0.10 12.74 -18.74
N PRO A 238 -0.86 12.19 -17.78
CA PRO A 238 -2.05 12.81 -17.27
C PRO A 238 -1.64 13.59 -16.01
N ARG A 239 -1.28 14.86 -16.21
CA ARG A 239 -1.39 15.88 -15.17
C ARG A 239 -2.87 15.98 -14.76
N ILE A 240 -3.07 16.21 -13.46
CA ILE A 240 -4.33 16.61 -12.82
C ILE A 240 -5.29 15.43 -12.63
N LEU A 241 -5.22 14.77 -11.46
CA LEU A 241 -6.38 14.29 -10.69
C LEU A 241 -6.00 13.70 -9.31
N PHE A 242 -4.72 13.45 -9.04
CA PHE A 242 -4.24 12.93 -7.74
C PHE A 242 -4.34 13.92 -6.56
N TRP A 243 -4.62 15.20 -6.79
CA TRP A 243 -4.65 16.22 -5.72
C TRP A 243 -5.99 16.30 -4.96
N PHE A 244 -7.06 15.64 -5.41
CA PHE A 244 -8.35 15.70 -4.69
C PHE A 244 -8.47 14.69 -3.54
N GLY A 245 -7.57 13.72 -3.40
CA GLY A 245 -7.60 12.79 -2.26
C GLY A 245 -7.09 13.40 -0.94
N LEU A 246 -6.03 14.22 -1.00
CA LEU A 246 -5.42 14.81 0.19
C LEU A 246 -5.84 16.27 0.48
N LEU A 247 -6.13 17.11 -0.53
CA LEU A 247 -6.53 18.50 -0.27
C LEU A 247 -8.01 18.67 0.09
N SER A 248 -8.88 17.77 -0.37
CA SER A 248 -10.31 17.81 0.01
C SER A 248 -10.50 17.57 1.52
N ARG A 249 -9.51 16.98 2.21
CA ARG A 249 -9.56 16.69 3.64
C ARG A 249 -9.21 17.89 4.54
N VAL A 250 -8.64 18.97 4.01
CA VAL A 250 -8.42 20.21 4.78
C VAL A 250 -9.68 21.09 4.81
N ILE A 251 -10.51 21.05 3.75
CA ILE A 251 -11.69 21.93 3.64
C ILE A 251 -12.89 21.43 4.47
N VAL A 252 -13.03 20.11 4.64
CA VAL A 252 -14.13 19.55 5.44
C VAL A 252 -13.92 19.75 6.94
N LEU A 253 -12.67 19.90 7.42
CA LEU A 253 -12.38 20.16 8.84
C LEU A 253 -12.49 21.63 9.25
N LEU A 254 -12.49 22.58 8.31
CA LEU A 254 -12.62 24.02 8.57
C LEU A 254 -14.06 24.55 8.48
N SER A 255 -15.03 23.72 8.11
CA SER A 255 -16.46 24.10 8.02
C SER A 255 -17.30 23.64 9.23
N GLY A 256 -16.65 23.11 10.27
CA GLY A 256 -17.28 22.67 11.52
C GLY A 256 -16.85 23.46 12.77
N LEU A 257 -16.37 24.69 12.61
CA LEU A 257 -16.07 25.65 13.70
C LEU A 257 -17.10 26.77 13.73
#